data_AF-A0A3D5AFF5-F1
#
_entry.id   AF-A0A3D5AFF5-F1
#
_cell.length_a   1.000
_cell.length_b   1.000
_cell.length_c   1.000
_cell.angle_alpha   90.00
_cell.angle_beta   90.00
_cell.angle_gamma   90.00
#
_symmetry.space_group_name_H-M   'P 1'
#
loop_
_entity.id
_entity.type
_entity.pdbx_description
1 polymer ?
#
loop_
_entity_poly.entity_id
_entity_poly.type
_entity_poly.pdbx_seq_one_letter_code
_entity_poly.pdbx_strand_id
1 'polypeptide(L)'
;MNLENQLFERAGNKCELSQATEDLVLYTLPPDLQANADNTIVLCQKCADQLNKTTQLDAEYWKFLPANMWSEVPAVQVAAWRMLNRLKNEGWASEALDILYLDDDTLEWAKQTGDHENDGYVEFHLDSIGQQLFD
;
A
#
# COMPACT_ATOMS: atom_id res chain seq x y z
N MET A 1 -4.15 -19.79 -17.54
CA MET A 1 -4.64 -18.44 -17.17
C MET A 1 -3.43 -17.62 -16.77
N ASN A 2 -3.34 -16.37 -17.24
CA ASN A 2 -2.23 -15.48 -16.90
C ASN A 2 -2.50 -14.83 -15.54
N LEU A 3 -1.47 -14.64 -14.72
CA LEU A 3 -1.56 -14.03 -13.38
C LEU A 3 -2.31 -12.69 -13.45
N GLU A 4 -1.96 -11.87 -14.43
CA GLU A 4 -2.54 -10.54 -14.64
C GLU A 4 -4.07 -10.61 -14.81
N ASN A 5 -4.56 -11.55 -15.62
CA ASN A 5 -6.01 -11.70 -15.84
C ASN A 5 -6.72 -12.12 -14.54
N GLN A 6 -6.14 -13.06 -13.78
CA GLN A 6 -6.70 -13.50 -12.51
C GLN A 6 -6.82 -12.33 -11.51
N LEU A 7 -5.81 -11.46 -11.47
CA LEU A 7 -5.79 -10.28 -10.60
C LEU A 7 -6.83 -9.24 -11.03
N PHE A 8 -6.94 -8.95 -12.33
CA PHE A 8 -7.96 -8.04 -12.84
C PHE A 8 -9.39 -8.57 -12.66
N GLU A 9 -9.60 -9.88 -12.77
CA GLU A 9 -10.88 -10.53 -12.48
C GLU A 9 -11.23 -10.42 -11.00
N ARG A 10 -10.28 -10.71 -10.09
CA ARG A 10 -10.47 -10.54 -8.64
C ARG A 10 -10.82 -9.10 -8.28
N ALA A 11 -10.04 -8.17 -8.80
CA ALA A 11 -10.19 -6.75 -8.51
C ALA A 11 -11.41 -6.11 -9.19
N GLY A 12 -12.11 -6.86 -10.06
CA GLY A 12 -13.28 -6.37 -10.78
C GLY A 12 -12.97 -5.17 -11.70
N ASN A 13 -11.76 -5.11 -12.26
CA ASN A 13 -11.23 -3.97 -13.02
C ASN A 13 -11.23 -2.64 -12.23
N LYS A 14 -10.90 -2.71 -10.94
CA LYS A 14 -10.79 -1.55 -10.04
C LYS A 14 -9.55 -1.67 -9.16
N CYS A 15 -9.12 -0.57 -8.57
CA CYS A 15 -8.10 -0.54 -7.53
C CYS A 15 -8.65 -1.22 -6.27
N GLU A 16 -7.93 -2.18 -5.72
CA GLU A 16 -8.36 -2.92 -4.51
C GLU A 16 -8.21 -2.11 -3.22
N LEU A 17 -7.57 -0.93 -3.28
CA LEU A 17 -7.47 0.00 -2.16
C LEU A 17 -8.43 1.20 -2.30
N SER A 18 -8.36 1.94 -3.40
CA SER A 18 -9.12 3.19 -3.57
C SER A 18 -10.41 3.02 -4.38
N GLN A 19 -10.67 1.83 -4.94
CA GLN A 19 -11.78 1.55 -5.86
C GLN A 19 -11.79 2.38 -7.15
N ALA A 20 -10.70 3.12 -7.43
CA ALA A 20 -10.51 3.84 -8.68
C ALA A 20 -10.53 2.87 -9.87
N THR A 21 -11.13 3.29 -10.99
CA THR A 21 -11.20 2.52 -12.24
C THR A 21 -10.14 2.94 -13.27
N GLU A 22 -9.33 3.94 -12.93
CA GLU A 22 -8.41 4.61 -13.84
C GLU A 22 -6.95 4.31 -13.44
N ASP A 23 -6.08 4.20 -14.44
CA ASP A 23 -4.63 4.03 -14.28
C ASP A 23 -4.25 2.83 -13.38
N LEU A 24 -4.78 1.64 -13.71
CA LEU A 24 -4.58 0.42 -12.93
C LEU A 24 -3.23 -0.23 -13.25
N VAL A 25 -2.48 -0.52 -12.20
CA VAL A 25 -1.17 -1.16 -12.24
C VAL A 25 -1.11 -2.34 -11.27
N LEU A 26 -0.31 -3.33 -11.61
CA LEU A 26 -0.03 -4.46 -10.74
C LEU A 26 1.09 -4.10 -9.78
N TYR A 27 0.81 -4.18 -8.49
CA TYR A 27 1.76 -3.89 -7.44
C TYR A 27 2.01 -5.14 -6.60
N THR A 28 3.23 -5.65 -6.67
CA THR A 28 3.69 -6.76 -5.83
C THR A 28 4.25 -6.20 -4.53
N LEU A 29 3.76 -6.72 -3.40
CA LEU A 29 4.18 -6.26 -2.08
C LEU A 29 5.60 -6.77 -1.77
N PRO A 30 6.56 -5.88 -1.46
CA PRO A 30 7.85 -6.30 -0.96
C PRO A 30 7.69 -7.04 0.38
N PRO A 31 8.61 -7.96 0.77
CA PRO A 31 9.91 -8.24 0.16
C PRO A 31 9.86 -9.28 -0.98
N ASP A 32 8.69 -9.78 -1.34
CA ASP A 32 8.58 -10.84 -2.34
C ASP A 32 8.93 -10.29 -3.73
N LEU A 33 9.85 -10.95 -4.42
CA LEU A 33 10.31 -10.57 -5.76
C LEU A 33 9.48 -11.28 -6.85
N GLN A 34 8.73 -12.33 -6.50
CA GLN A 34 7.93 -13.09 -7.45
C GLN A 34 6.48 -12.65 -7.38
N ALA A 35 5.96 -12.11 -8.49
CA ALA A 35 4.55 -11.77 -8.59
C ALA A 35 3.69 -13.05 -8.53
N ASN A 36 2.83 -13.13 -7.52
CA ASN A 36 1.87 -14.21 -7.27
C ASN A 36 0.50 -13.64 -6.92
N ALA A 37 -0.55 -14.46 -7.00
CA ALA A 37 -1.93 -14.01 -6.79
C ALA A 37 -2.12 -13.49 -5.37
N ASP A 38 -1.43 -14.08 -4.39
CA ASP A 38 -1.56 -13.76 -2.97
C ASP A 38 -0.75 -12.54 -2.52
N ASN A 39 0.31 -12.17 -3.25
CA ASN A 39 1.21 -11.06 -2.90
C ASN A 39 1.11 -9.85 -3.84
N THR A 40 0.38 -9.97 -4.94
CA THR A 40 0.19 -8.92 -5.94
C THR A 40 -1.25 -8.43 -5.91
N ILE A 41 -1.41 -7.11 -5.96
CA ILE A 41 -2.71 -6.42 -5.93
C ILE A 41 -2.80 -5.43 -7.08
N VAL A 42 -4.03 -5.18 -7.51
CA VAL A 42 -4.31 -4.15 -8.51
C VAL A 42 -4.50 -2.83 -7.79
N LEU A 43 -3.64 -1.86 -8.10
CA LEU A 43 -3.68 -0.52 -7.53
C LEU A 43 -3.85 0.51 -8.62
N CYS A 44 -4.38 1.69 -8.29
CA CYS A 44 -4.20 2.83 -9.18
C CYS A 44 -2.78 3.39 -9.04
N GLN A 45 -2.31 4.05 -10.10
CA GLN A 45 -0.99 4.67 -10.18
C GLN A 45 -0.68 5.55 -8.95
N LYS A 46 -1.63 6.40 -8.53
CA LYS A 46 -1.47 7.25 -7.34
C LYS A 46 -1.18 6.45 -6.05
N CYS A 47 -1.88 5.34 -5.83
CA CYS A 47 -1.63 4.47 -4.67
C CYS A 47 -0.25 3.82 -4.78
N ALA A 48 0.09 3.30 -5.96
CA ALA A 48 1.38 2.66 -6.20
C ALA A 48 2.55 3.64 -5.99
N ASP A 49 2.43 4.88 -6.48
CA ASP A 49 3.46 5.91 -6.30
C ASP A 49 3.68 6.26 -4.83
N GLN A 50 2.61 6.45 -4.06
CA GLN A 50 2.74 6.77 -2.63
C GLN A 50 3.26 5.58 -1.81
N LEU A 51 2.91 4.34 -2.19
CA LEU A 51 3.47 3.13 -1.58
C LEU A 51 4.97 2.98 -1.85
N ASN A 52 5.38 3.20 -3.11
CA ASN A 52 6.78 3.16 -3.55
C ASN A 52 7.60 4.36 -3.08
N LYS A 53 7.01 5.32 -2.36
CA LYS A 53 7.67 6.55 -1.92
C LYS A 53 8.22 7.37 -3.10
N THR A 54 7.60 7.27 -4.29
CA THR A 54 7.98 8.11 -5.45
C THR A 54 7.35 9.49 -5.37
N THR A 55 6.28 9.65 -4.59
CA THR A 55 5.60 10.92 -4.35
C THR A 55 5.28 11.12 -2.88
N GLN A 56 5.04 12.37 -2.49
CA GLN A 56 4.69 12.72 -1.13
C GLN A 56 3.39 12.04 -0.72
N LEU A 57 3.39 11.52 0.50
CA LEU A 57 2.25 10.82 1.07
C LEU A 57 1.13 11.81 1.42
N ASP A 58 -0.08 11.55 0.93
CA ASP A 58 -1.24 12.44 1.07
C ASP A 58 -2.26 11.85 2.04
N ALA A 59 -2.21 12.27 3.31
CA ALA A 59 -3.05 11.73 4.38
C ALA A 59 -4.55 11.83 4.10
N GLU A 60 -5.00 12.90 3.42
CA GLU A 60 -6.42 13.07 3.08
C GLU A 60 -6.91 12.04 2.08
N TYR A 61 -6.10 11.73 1.06
CA TYR A 61 -6.43 10.69 0.10
C TYR A 61 -6.63 9.33 0.78
N TRP A 62 -5.78 8.96 1.74
CA TRP A 62 -5.82 7.64 2.39
C TRP A 62 -6.92 7.45 3.43
N LYS A 63 -7.81 8.42 3.64
CA LYS A 63 -8.96 8.29 4.56
C LYS A 63 -9.90 7.13 4.22
N PHE A 64 -9.81 6.54 3.03
CA PHE A 64 -10.55 5.33 2.65
C PHE A 64 -9.95 4.02 3.20
N LEU A 65 -8.72 4.01 3.71
CA LEU A 65 -8.05 2.80 4.21
C LEU A 65 -8.82 2.05 5.31
N PRO A 66 -9.44 2.70 6.31
CA PRO A 66 -10.15 1.99 7.36
C PRO A 66 -11.31 1.13 6.86
N ALA A 67 -11.87 1.45 5.68
CA ALA A 67 -12.89 0.62 5.04
C ALA A 67 -12.29 -0.57 4.27
N ASN A 68 -11.07 -0.42 3.73
CA ASN A 68 -10.41 -1.42 2.90
C ASN A 68 -9.52 -2.39 3.69
N MET A 69 -9.15 -2.06 4.93
CA MET A 69 -8.35 -2.94 5.80
C MET A 69 -9.06 -4.26 6.16
N TRP A 70 -10.38 -4.32 6.00
CA TRP A 70 -11.20 -5.52 6.22
C TRP A 70 -11.36 -6.39 4.97
N SER A 71 -10.59 -6.12 3.91
CA SER A 71 -10.64 -6.92 2.69
C SER A 71 -10.29 -8.39 2.96
N GLU A 72 -10.90 -9.31 2.21
CA GLU A 72 -10.62 -10.75 2.27
C GLU A 72 -9.26 -11.10 1.64
N VAL A 73 -8.65 -10.15 0.92
CA VAL A 73 -7.37 -10.35 0.24
C VAL A 73 -6.22 -10.01 1.19
N PRO A 74 -5.34 -10.97 1.57
CA PRO A 74 -4.28 -10.74 2.56
C PRO A 74 -3.29 -9.66 2.11
N ALA A 75 -2.98 -9.59 0.81
CA ALA A 75 -2.17 -8.50 0.27
C ALA A 75 -2.78 -7.11 0.49
N VAL A 76 -4.10 -6.97 0.35
CA VAL A 76 -4.78 -5.69 0.59
C VAL A 76 -4.70 -5.31 2.07
N GLN A 77 -4.88 -6.29 2.97
CA GLN A 77 -4.75 -6.09 4.41
C GLN A 77 -3.33 -5.64 4.79
N VAL A 78 -2.30 -6.30 4.26
CA VAL A 78 -0.90 -5.92 4.50
C VAL A 78 -0.59 -4.54 3.94
N ALA A 79 -1.03 -4.23 2.72
CA ALA A 79 -0.84 -2.92 2.12
C ALA A 79 -1.51 -1.81 2.94
N ALA A 80 -2.74 -2.05 3.41
CA ALA A 80 -3.48 -1.14 4.26
C ALA A 80 -2.78 -0.93 5.61
N TRP A 81 -2.34 -2.01 6.26
CA TRP A 81 -1.63 -1.94 7.54
C TRP A 81 -0.32 -1.16 7.44
N ARG A 82 0.47 -1.37 6.38
CA ARG A 82 1.71 -0.64 6.12
C ARG A 82 1.43 0.86 5.97
N MET A 83 0.48 1.22 5.11
CA MET A 83 0.08 2.62 4.91
C MET A 83 -0.49 3.28 6.16
N LEU A 84 -1.31 2.58 6.94
CA LEU A 84 -1.83 3.07 8.20
C LEU A 84 -0.70 3.32 9.21
N ASN A 85 0.32 2.47 9.25
CA ASN A 85 1.49 2.67 10.11
C ASN A 85 2.30 3.91 9.70
N ARG A 86 2.49 4.16 8.40
CA ARG A 86 3.09 5.42 7.93
C ARG A 86 2.29 6.64 8.36
N LEU A 87 0.97 6.50 8.36
CA LEU A 87 0.02 7.54 8.73
C LEU A 87 -0.32 7.55 10.23
N LYS A 88 0.37 6.77 11.08
CA LYS A 88 0.02 6.63 12.51
C LYS A 88 -0.04 7.96 13.28
N ASN A 89 0.62 9.00 12.79
CA ASN A 89 0.57 10.36 13.35
C ASN A 89 -0.80 11.02 13.17
N GLU A 90 -1.60 10.55 12.21
CA GLU A 90 -2.99 10.93 12.03
C GLU A 90 -3.88 10.15 13.01
N GLY A 91 -4.71 10.87 13.77
CA GLY A 91 -5.59 10.23 14.78
C GLY A 91 -6.47 9.12 14.20
N TRP A 92 -7.05 9.33 13.02
CA TRP A 92 -7.91 8.35 12.36
C TRP A 92 -7.17 7.07 11.93
N ALA A 93 -5.89 7.18 11.56
CA ALA A 93 -5.10 6.03 11.14
C ALA A 93 -4.65 5.22 12.36
N SER A 94 -4.28 5.92 13.44
CA SER A 94 -4.00 5.28 14.73
C SER A 94 -5.21 4.53 15.28
N GLU A 95 -6.41 5.13 15.24
CA GLU A 95 -7.65 4.47 15.66
C GLU A 95 -7.97 3.25 14.78
N ALA A 96 -7.73 3.35 13.46
CA ALA A 96 -7.92 2.24 12.54
C ALA A 96 -6.94 1.08 12.81
N LEU A 97 -5.68 1.37 13.14
CA LEU A 97 -4.70 0.35 13.51
C LEU A 97 -5.05 -0.36 14.81
N ASP A 98 -5.58 0.35 15.81
CA ASP A 98 -5.94 -0.23 17.11
C ASP A 98 -7.05 -1.28 17.00
N ILE A 99 -7.99 -1.06 16.07
CA ILE A 99 -9.08 -2.01 15.80
C ILE A 99 -8.73 -3.06 14.75
N LEU A 100 -7.66 -2.86 13.98
CA LEU A 100 -7.26 -3.76 12.90
C LEU A 100 -6.61 -5.02 13.48
N TYR A 101 -7.32 -6.14 13.36
CA TYR A 101 -6.78 -7.44 13.71
C TYR A 101 -6.33 -8.18 12.44
N LEU A 102 -5.04 -8.48 12.36
CA LEU A 102 -4.45 -9.32 11.33
C LEU A 102 -4.11 -10.69 11.92
N ASP A 103 -4.18 -11.72 11.09
CA ASP A 103 -3.63 -13.03 11.45
C ASP A 103 -2.10 -12.93 11.65
N ASP A 104 -1.54 -13.81 12.49
CA ASP A 104 -0.12 -13.74 12.87
C ASP A 104 0.78 -13.81 11.62
N ASP A 105 0.46 -14.70 10.67
CA ASP A 105 1.21 -14.86 9.42
C ASP A 105 1.18 -13.57 8.56
N THR A 106 0.00 -12.97 8.42
CA THR A 106 -0.20 -11.71 7.69
C THR A 106 0.51 -10.55 8.36
N LEU A 107 0.47 -10.49 9.70
CA LEU A 107 1.14 -9.46 10.49
C LEU A 107 2.66 -9.60 10.41
N GLU A 108 3.19 -10.82 10.50
CA GLU A 108 4.62 -11.09 10.31
C GLU A 108 5.07 -10.67 8.91
N TRP A 109 4.30 -11.01 7.87
CA TRP A 109 4.59 -10.56 6.50
C TRP A 109 4.54 -9.04 6.36
N ALA A 110 3.59 -8.37 7.02
CA ALA A 110 3.49 -6.92 7.00
C ALA A 110 4.70 -6.23 7.64
N LYS A 111 5.24 -6.79 8.73
CA LYS A 111 6.41 -6.29 9.47
C LYS A 111 7.73 -6.44 8.71
N GLN A 112 7.84 -7.40 7.79
CA GLN A 112 9.12 -7.69 7.09
C GLN A 112 9.69 -6.50 6.31
N THR A 113 8.88 -5.55 5.86
CA THR A 113 9.38 -4.36 5.15
C THR A 113 9.85 -3.22 6.04
N GLY A 114 9.72 -3.36 7.37
CA GLY A 114 10.11 -2.30 8.32
C GLY A 114 9.24 -1.05 8.25
N ASP A 115 8.10 -1.08 7.55
CA ASP A 115 7.30 0.11 7.26
C ASP A 115 6.69 0.75 8.53
N HIS A 116 6.45 -0.07 9.55
CA HIS A 116 6.04 0.35 10.89
C HIS A 116 7.08 1.17 11.68
N GLU A 117 8.35 1.16 11.26
CA GLU A 117 9.44 1.86 11.95
C GLU A 117 9.64 3.29 11.42
N ASN A 118 8.99 3.66 10.32
CA ASN A 118 9.16 4.96 9.68
C ASN A 118 7.85 5.75 9.67
N ASP A 119 7.90 7.02 10.07
CA ASP A 119 6.76 7.94 10.16
C ASP A 119 6.21 8.43 8.80
N GLY A 120 6.40 7.65 7.72
CA GLY A 120 5.88 7.95 6.39
C GLY A 120 6.55 9.14 5.69
N TYR A 121 7.50 9.82 6.33
CA TYR A 121 8.24 10.91 5.73
C TYR A 121 9.25 10.35 4.71
N VAL A 122 9.03 10.69 3.45
CA VAL A 122 9.95 10.35 2.37
C VAL A 122 10.95 11.50 2.25
N GLU A 123 12.17 11.28 2.73
CA GLU A 123 13.30 12.16 2.44
C GLU A 123 13.71 11.97 0.98
N PHE A 124 13.21 12.83 0.10
CA PHE A 124 13.74 12.94 -1.24
C PHE A 124 15.15 13.55 -1.16
N HIS A 125 16.16 12.85 -1.66
CA HIS A 125 17.48 13.44 -1.83
C HIS A 125 17.38 14.52 -2.90
N LEU A 126 17.29 15.78 -2.47
CA LEU A 126 17.28 16.95 -3.33
C LEU A 126 18.73 17.42 -3.54
N ASP A 127 19.12 17.70 -4.78
CA ASP A 127 20.39 18.37 -5.04
C ASP A 127 20.30 19.87 -4.69
N SER A 128 21.43 20.58 -4.79
CA SER A 128 21.53 21.99 -4.41
C SER A 128 20.67 22.95 -5.25
N ILE A 129 20.03 22.48 -6.34
CA ILE A 129 19.05 23.24 -7.14
C ILE A 129 17.58 22.79 -6.92
N GLY A 130 17.33 21.82 -6.04
CA GLY A 130 16.00 21.32 -5.70
C GLY A 130 15.44 20.26 -6.66
N GLN A 131 16.28 19.62 -7.49
CA GLN A 131 15.89 18.47 -8.30
C GLN A 131 15.98 17.19 -7.44
N GLN A 132 14.94 16.36 -7.51
CA GLN A 132 14.95 15.03 -6.90
C GLN A 132 15.96 14.13 -7.62
N LEU A 133 16.97 13.67 -6.90
CA LEU A 133 17.92 12.66 -7.37
C LEU A 133 17.35 11.28 -7.03
N PHE A 134 17.19 10.45 -8.05
CA PHE A 134 16.96 9.02 -7.89
C PHE A 134 18.35 8.36 -7.84
N ASP A 135 18.66 7.65 -6.75
CA ASP A 135 19.91 6.86 -6.61
C ASP A 135 19.94 5.69 -7.62
#